data_AF-A0A7C1BNX1-F1
#
_entry.id   AF-A0A7C1BNX1-F1
#
_cell.length_a   1.000
_cell.length_b   1.000
_cell.length_c   1.000
_cell.angle_alpha   90.00
_cell.angle_beta   90.00
_cell.angle_gamma   90.00
#
_symmetry.space_group_name_H-M   'P 1'
#
loop_
_entity.id
_entity.type
_entity.pdbx_description
1 polymer ?
#
loop_
_entity_poly.entity_id
_entity_poly.type
_entity_poly.pdbx_seq_one_letter_code
_entity_poly.pdbx_strand_id
1 'polypeptide(L)' 'MDDKRFFRIGEKNYMVVRKILWKNNILISGEDVGGSKPRTMVLDMSTWRVTIRSGEKEYEI' A
#
# COMPACT_ATOMS: atom_id res chain seq x y z
N MET A 1 19.82 -7.14 -4.00
CA MET A 1 19.47 -8.14 -5.03
C MET A 1 17.99 -7.94 -5.30
N ASP A 2 17.51 -7.27 -6.35
CA ASP A 2 18.03 -7.07 -7.70
C ASP A 2 17.88 -5.59 -8.15
N ASP A 3 18.96 -5.01 -8.67
CA ASP A 3 19.02 -3.66 -9.26
C ASP A 3 18.60 -3.66 -10.75
N LYS A 4 17.87 -4.69 -11.17
CA LYS A 4 17.28 -4.78 -12.51
C LYS A 4 15.78 -4.88 -12.34
N ARG A 5 15.09 -3.91 -12.96
CA ARG A 5 13.65 -3.62 -13.00
C ARG A 5 12.75 -4.77 -13.51
N PHE A 6 13.07 -6.03 -13.21
CA PHE A 6 12.42 -7.24 -13.73
C PHE A 6 11.03 -7.44 -13.12
N PHE A 7 10.80 -7.01 -11.89
CA PHE A 7 9.53 -7.23 -11.18
C PHE A 7 8.90 -5.93 -10.69
N ARG A 8 8.36 -5.12 -11.63
CA ARG A 8 7.48 -3.96 -11.32
C ARG A 8 6.04 -4.39 -11.00
N ILE A 9 5.86 -5.56 -10.38
CA ILE A 9 4.53 -6.11 -10.09
C ILE A 9 3.79 -5.21 -9.10
N GLY A 10 4.47 -4.74 -8.05
CA GLY A 10 3.88 -3.82 -7.07
C GLY A 10 3.38 -2.52 -7.71
N GLU A 11 4.18 -1.90 -8.57
CA GLU A 11 3.78 -0.68 -9.29
C GLU A 11 2.60 -0.91 -10.24
N LYS A 12 2.57 -2.05 -10.96
CA LYS A 12 1.45 -2.42 -11.83
C LYS A 12 0.16 -2.61 -11.03
N ASN A 13 0.22 -3.32 -9.91
CA ASN A 13 -0.93 -3.54 -9.03
C ASN A 13 -1.45 -2.20 -8.48
N TYR A 14 -0.56 -1.35 -7.98
CA TYR A 14 -0.92 -0.04 -7.47
C TYR A 14 -1.58 0.84 -8.54
N MET A 15 -1.06 0.86 -9.77
CA MET A 15 -1.68 1.58 -10.89
C MET A 15 -3.10 1.08 -11.21
N VAL A 16 -3.32 -0.24 -11.20
CA VAL A 16 -4.64 -0.82 -11.47
C VAL A 16 -5.63 -0.47 -10.36
N VAL A 17 -5.23 -0.61 -9.10
CA VAL A 17 -6.06 -0.23 -7.94
C VAL A 17 -6.45 1.24 -8.02
N ARG A 18 -5.49 2.14 -8.26
CA ARG A 18 -5.76 3.58 -8.37
C ARG A 18 -6.73 3.90 -9.52
N LYS A 19 -6.61 3.22 -10.67
CA LYS A 19 -7.55 3.35 -11.78
C LYS A 19 -8.96 2.88 -11.39
N ILE A 20 -9.08 1.77 -10.67
CA ILE A 20 -10.39 1.24 -10.23
C ILE A 20 -11.03 2.18 -9.22
N LEU A 21 -10.29 2.65 -8.21
CA LEU A 21 -10.82 3.57 -7.20
C LEU A 21 -11.31 4.87 -7.84
N TRP A 22 -10.52 5.46 -8.74
CA TRP A 22 -10.93 6.67 -9.46
C TRP A 22 -12.19 6.44 -10.31
N LYS A 23 -12.24 5.34 -11.07
CA LYS A 23 -13.45 5.00 -11.85
C LYS A 23 -14.73 4.86 -11.02
N ASN A 24 -14.59 4.60 -9.72
CA ASN A 24 -15.71 4.49 -8.78
C ASN A 24 -15.88 5.74 -7.90
N ASN A 25 -15.22 6.86 -8.24
CA ASN A 25 -15.25 8.11 -7.47
C ASN A 25 -14.77 7.94 -6.01
N ILE A 26 -13.91 6.96 -5.74
CA ILE A 26 -13.30 6.74 -4.43
C ILE A 26 -11.94 7.41 -4.39
N LEU A 27 -11.75 8.33 -3.44
CA LEU A 27 -10.48 9.01 -3.20
C LEU A 27 -9.62 8.21 -2.21
N ILE A 28 -8.31 8.22 -2.41
CA ILE A 28 -7.34 7.62 -1.50
C ILE A 28 -7.08 8.60 -0.37
N SER A 29 -7.35 8.20 0.87
CA SER A 29 -7.09 9.03 2.07
C SER A 29 -5.63 8.99 2.51
N GLY A 30 -4.91 7.91 2.21
CA GLY A 30 -3.51 7.70 2.59
C GLY A 30 -2.93 6.49 1.88
N GLU A 31 -1.62 6.49 1.69
CA GLU A 31 -0.90 5.40 0.99
C GLU A 31 0.52 5.21 1.53
N ASP A 32 0.91 3.95 1.77
CA ASP A 32 2.29 3.56 2.04
C ASP A 32 2.66 2.39 1.11
N VAL A 33 3.21 2.74 -0.05
CA VAL A 33 3.51 1.82 -1.15
C VAL A 33 4.97 1.95 -1.60
N GLY A 34 5.45 0.97 -2.37
CA GLY A 34 6.83 0.95 -2.87
C GLY A 34 7.84 0.54 -1.79
N GLY A 35 9.11 0.90 -1.99
CA GLY A 35 10.21 0.42 -1.17
C GLY A 35 10.52 -1.06 -1.39
N SER A 36 11.47 -1.58 -0.60
CA SER A 36 11.97 -2.96 -0.69
C SER A 36 11.68 -3.81 0.55
N LYS A 37 11.02 -3.23 1.56
CA LYS A 37 10.67 -3.91 2.81
C LYS A 37 9.23 -4.40 2.75
N PRO A 38 8.95 -5.67 3.09
CA PRO A 38 7.58 -6.14 3.23
C PRO A 38 6.90 -5.45 4.40
N ARG A 39 5.60 -5.22 4.28
CA ARG A 39 4.76 -4.58 5.30
C ARG A 39 3.47 -5.37 5.52
N THR A 40 2.94 -5.34 6.74
CA THR A 40 1.61 -5.85 7.09
C THR A 40 0.68 -4.67 7.36
N MET A 41 -0.48 -4.62 6.70
CA MET A 41 -1.52 -3.61 6.95
C MET A 41 -2.65 -4.23 7.77
N VAL A 42 -3.11 -3.51 8.80
CA VAL A 42 -4.30 -3.84 9.58
C VAL A 42 -5.29 -2.67 9.46
N LEU A 43 -6.53 -2.97 9.09
CA LEU A 43 -7.64 -2.02 9.12
C LEU A 43 -8.57 -2.42 10.26
N ASP A 44 -8.73 -1.55 11.23
CA ASP A 44 -9.76 -1.68 12.25
C ASP A 44 -11.09 -1.16 11.69
N MET A 45 -12.06 -2.05 11.52
CA MET A 45 -13.37 -1.71 10.96
C MET A 45 -14.25 -0.87 11.90
N SER A 46 -13.95 -0.85 13.20
CA SER A 46 -14.71 -0.07 14.19
C SER A 46 -14.24 1.38 14.26
N THR A 47 -12.93 1.61 14.10
CA THR A 47 -12.31 2.94 14.21
C THR A 47 -11.86 3.52 12.88
N TRP A 48 -11.85 2.70 11.81
CA TRP A 48 -11.31 3.02 10.48
C TRP A 48 -9.82 3.37 10.46
N ARG A 49 -9.10 3.05 11.55
CA ARG A 49 -7.65 3.28 11.64
C ARG A 49 -6.87 2.23 10.87
N VAL A 50 -5.82 2.68 10.21
CA VAL A 50 -4.94 1.82 9.44
C VAL A 50 -3.55 1.82 10.06
N THR A 51 -3.11 0.63 10.49
CA THR A 51 -1.78 0.45 11.07
C THR A 51 -0.90 -0.35 10.12
N ILE A 52 0.32 0.12 9.92
CA ILE A 52 1.34 -0.53 9.10
C ILE A 52 2.46 -1.03 9.99
N ARG A 53 2.77 -2.32 9.88
CA ARG A 53 3.94 -2.94 10.51
C ARG A 53 4.99 -3.30 9.46
N SER A 54 6.19 -2.75 9.61
CA SER A 54 7.33 -2.97 8.72
C SER A 54 8.58 -3.35 9.54
N GLY A 55 8.82 -4.65 9.69
CA GLY A 55 9.83 -5.16 10.62
C GLY A 55 9.41 -4.88 12.07
N GLU A 56 10.28 -4.23 12.84
CA GLU A 56 10.03 -3.85 14.25
C GLU A 56 9.27 -2.52 14.40
N LYS A 57 9.03 -1.80 13.29
CA LYS A 57 8.31 -0.52 13.33
C LYS A 57 6.83 -0.71 13.06
N GLU A 58 6.01 -0.01 13.84
CA GLU A 58 4.57 0.05 13.69
C GLU A 58 4.12 1.52 13.76
N TYR A 59 3.27 1.95 12.81
CA TYR A 59 2.77 3.31 12.72
C TYR A 59 1.39 3.36 12.06
N GLU A 60 0.63 4.41 12.37
CA GLU A 60 -0.68 4.72 11.76
C GLU A 60 -0.50 5.63 10.53
N ILE A 61 -1.35 5.46 9.51
CA ILE A 61 -1.37 6.28 8.28
C ILE A 61 -2.70 7.02 8.09
#